data_AF-A0A7W9KLN6-F1
#
_entry.id   AF-A0A7W9KLN6-F1
#
_cell.length_a   1.000
_cell.length_b   1.000
_cell.length_c   1.000
_cell.angle_alpha   90.00
_cell.angle_beta   90.00
_cell.angle_gamma   90.00
#
_symmetry.space_group_name_H-M   'P 1'
#
loop_
_entity.id
_entity.type
_entity.pdbx_description
1 polymer ?
#
loop_
_entity_poly.entity_id
_entity_poly.type
_entity_poly.pdbx_seq_one_letter_code
_entity_poly.pdbx_strand_id
1 'polypeptide(L)'
;MAERHESGVLDTCTYIELATLDSAVLPAVPEITAITMAELHQGVAMAKDAATRAARTELLGAAIVEFDPLPFDAEAATRYGTLVALTLEVKRDPKPRRIDLMIAAIASARGLPLYTRNEADFKGLEDMVEVVAV
;
A
#
# COMPACT_ATOMS: atom_id res chain seq x y z
N MET A 1 6.63 21.18 12.15
CA MET A 1 6.43 20.42 10.90
C MET A 1 6.64 18.98 11.30
N ALA A 2 5.68 18.09 11.03
CA ALA A 2 5.87 16.67 11.32
C ALA A 2 7.15 16.21 10.61
N GLU A 3 8.03 15.54 11.34
CA GLU A 3 9.31 15.08 10.82
C GLU A 3 9.04 14.05 9.73
N ARG A 4 9.57 14.26 8.52
CA ARG A 4 9.38 13.35 7.39
C ARG A 4 9.97 11.98 7.75
N HIS A 5 9.19 10.91 7.60
CA HIS A 5 9.69 9.56 7.88
C HIS A 5 10.82 9.20 6.90
N GLU A 6 11.87 8.56 7.42
CA GLU A 6 13.00 8.11 6.61
C GLU A 6 12.56 7.09 5.54
N SER A 7 11.69 6.15 5.92
CA SER A 7 11.12 5.15 5.01
C SER A 7 9.63 4.96 5.27
N GLY A 8 8.88 4.51 4.26
CA GLY A 8 7.46 4.25 4.38
C GLY A 8 6.90 3.47 3.19
N VAL A 9 5.88 2.67 3.45
CA VAL A 9 5.19 1.88 2.43
C VAL A 9 4.18 2.77 1.71
N LEU A 10 4.28 2.83 0.40
CA LEU A 10 3.26 3.43 -0.44
C LEU A 10 2.16 2.38 -0.71
N ASP A 11 0.92 2.74 -0.39
CA ASP A 11 -0.25 2.03 -0.89
C ASP A 11 -0.28 2.08 -2.43
N THR A 12 -0.95 1.11 -3.06
CA THR A 12 -1.06 1.00 -4.51
C THR A 12 -1.70 2.25 -5.11
N CYS A 13 -2.72 2.80 -4.46
CA CYS A 13 -3.34 4.05 -4.92
C CYS A 13 -2.38 5.24 -4.87
N THR A 14 -1.52 5.30 -3.86
CA THR A 14 -0.50 6.34 -3.70
C THR A 14 0.57 6.22 -4.78
N TYR A 15 1.06 4.99 -5.03
CA TYR A 15 2.06 4.76 -6.08
C TYR A 15 1.54 5.08 -7.48
N ILE A 16 0.29 4.70 -7.81
CA ILE A 16 -0.33 5.00 -9.10
C ILE A 16 -0.37 6.51 -9.37
N GLU A 17 -0.56 7.31 -8.33
CA GLU A 17 -0.69 8.76 -8.44
C GLU A 17 0.55 9.52 -7.99
N LEU A 18 1.68 8.83 -7.83
CA LEU A 18 2.93 9.37 -7.29
C LEU A 18 3.37 10.67 -7.97
N ALA A 19 3.21 10.76 -9.30
CA ALA A 19 3.57 11.94 -10.09
C ALA A 19 2.72 13.20 -9.80
N THR A 20 1.61 13.05 -9.08
CA THR A 20 0.70 14.15 -8.72
C THR A 20 0.89 14.64 -7.28
N LEU A 21 1.63 13.89 -6.45
CA LEU A 21 1.83 14.19 -5.03
C LEU A 21 3.04 15.10 -4.82
N ASP A 22 2.97 15.97 -3.81
CA ASP A 22 4.13 16.73 -3.36
C ASP A 22 5.12 15.79 -2.67
N SER A 23 6.38 15.80 -3.12
CA SER A 23 7.46 15.03 -2.49
C SER A 23 7.62 15.30 -0.98
N ALA A 24 7.18 16.47 -0.49
CA ALA A 24 7.22 16.82 0.92
C ALA A 24 6.25 16.01 1.78
N VAL A 25 5.21 15.41 1.20
CA VAL A 25 4.23 14.58 1.92
C VAL A 25 4.54 13.08 1.85
N LEU A 26 5.63 12.69 1.18
CA LEU A 26 6.08 11.31 0.99
C LEU A 26 7.25 10.97 1.92
N PRO A 27 7.52 9.68 2.21
CA PRO A 27 8.72 9.30 2.95
C PRO A 27 9.99 9.67 2.16
N ALA A 28 11.14 9.76 2.83
CA ALA A 28 12.42 10.01 2.15
C ALA A 28 12.80 8.85 1.22
N VAL A 29 12.54 7.61 1.65
CA VAL A 29 12.72 6.38 0.90
C VAL A 29 11.36 5.69 0.77
N PRO A 30 10.69 5.77 -0.40
CA PRO A 30 9.46 5.04 -0.62
C PRO A 30 9.75 3.54 -0.78
N GLU A 31 8.87 2.73 -0.21
CA GLU A 31 8.83 1.27 -0.35
C GLU A 31 7.49 0.85 -0.95
N ILE A 32 7.44 -0.27 -1.65
CA ILE A 32 6.17 -0.90 -2.07
C ILE A 32 6.12 -2.35 -1.62
N THR A 33 4.93 -2.92 -1.58
CA THR A 33 4.75 -4.33 -1.21
C THR A 33 4.65 -5.23 -2.44
N ALA A 34 4.92 -6.52 -2.25
CA ALA A 34 4.63 -7.54 -3.27
C ALA A 34 3.13 -7.56 -3.68
N ILE A 35 2.24 -7.12 -2.78
CA ILE A 35 0.80 -6.98 -3.04
C ILE A 35 0.55 -5.82 -4.01
N THR A 36 1.19 -4.66 -3.78
CA THR A 36 1.16 -3.53 -4.70
C THR A 36 1.67 -3.91 -6.09
N MET A 37 2.79 -4.64 -6.16
CA MET A 37 3.31 -5.17 -7.43
C MET A 37 2.29 -6.08 -8.13
N ALA A 38 1.62 -6.97 -7.39
CA ALA A 38 0.58 -7.84 -7.93
C ALA A 38 -0.63 -7.05 -8.47
N GLU A 39 -1.05 -5.99 -7.79
CA GLU A 39 -2.13 -5.11 -8.25
C GLU A 39 -1.77 -4.35 -9.53
N LEU A 40 -0.52 -3.91 -9.69
CA LEU A 40 -0.04 -3.29 -10.93
C LEU A 40 -0.09 -4.28 -12.10
N HIS A 41 0.41 -5.51 -11.91
CA HIS A 41 0.28 -6.58 -12.90
C HIS A 41 -1.18 -6.87 -13.27
N GLN A 42 -2.06 -6.98 -12.26
CA GLN A 42 -3.49 -7.17 -12.47
C GLN A 42 -4.09 -6.00 -13.28
N GLY A 43 -3.70 -4.77 -12.96
CA GLY A 43 -4.12 -3.57 -13.68
C GLY A 43 -3.81 -3.64 -15.17
N VAL A 44 -2.60 -4.06 -15.55
CA VAL A 44 -2.22 -4.26 -16.96
C VAL A 44 -3.09 -5.35 -17.61
N ALA A 45 -3.23 -6.50 -16.96
CA ALA A 45 -3.99 -7.64 -17.49
C ALA A 45 -5.47 -7.30 -17.72
N MET A 46 -6.07 -6.48 -16.86
CA MET A 46 -7.48 -6.09 -16.91
C MET A 46 -7.76 -4.87 -17.80
N ALA A 47 -6.74 -4.26 -18.42
CA ALA A 47 -6.93 -3.09 -19.28
C ALA A 47 -7.77 -3.43 -20.53
N LYS A 48 -8.87 -2.68 -20.72
CA LYS A 48 -9.89 -2.93 -21.76
C LYS A 48 -9.53 -2.34 -23.12
N ASP A 49 -8.62 -1.38 -23.17
CA ASP A 49 -8.19 -0.70 -24.38
C ASP A 49 -6.65 -0.56 -24.41
N ALA A 50 -6.12 -0.29 -25.60
CA ALA A 50 -4.68 -0.24 -25.84
C ALA A 50 -3.99 0.94 -25.13
N ALA A 51 -4.66 2.08 -25.01
CA ALA A 51 -4.09 3.27 -24.39
C ALA A 51 -3.93 3.07 -22.87
N THR A 52 -4.98 2.61 -22.20
CA THR A 52 -4.93 2.25 -20.77
C THR A 52 -3.89 1.18 -20.50
N ARG A 53 -3.77 0.17 -21.38
CA ARG A 53 -2.77 -0.89 -21.24
C ARG A 53 -1.35 -0.35 -21.35
N ALA A 54 -1.08 0.52 -22.34
CA ALA A 54 0.23 1.12 -22.50
C ALA A 54 0.65 1.93 -21.27
N ALA A 55 -0.24 2.81 -20.76
CA ALA A 55 0.03 3.61 -19.57
C ALA A 55 0.29 2.75 -18.32
N ARG A 56 -0.50 1.69 -18.10
CA ARG A 56 -0.29 0.77 -16.96
C ARG A 56 0.98 -0.06 -17.10
N THR A 57 1.35 -0.47 -18.32
CA THR A 57 2.60 -1.19 -18.58
C THR A 57 3.81 -0.30 -18.29
N GLU A 58 3.75 0.98 -18.64
CA GLU A 58 4.79 1.96 -18.32
C GLU A 58 4.95 2.11 -16.81
N LEU A 59 3.85 2.32 -16.07
CA LEU A 59 3.86 2.44 -14.61
C LEU A 59 4.40 1.17 -13.92
N LEU A 60 3.99 -0.02 -14.39
CA LEU A 60 4.51 -1.29 -13.90
C LEU A 60 6.01 -1.45 -14.21
N GLY A 61 6.45 -1.04 -15.39
CA GLY A 61 7.85 -1.08 -15.80
C GLY A 61 8.74 -0.23 -14.89
N ALA A 62 8.29 0.98 -14.56
CA ALA A 62 8.96 1.84 -13.57
C ALA A 62 9.05 1.15 -12.20
N ALA A 63 7.95 0.55 -11.73
CA ALA A 63 7.91 -0.13 -10.42
C ALA A 63 8.93 -1.28 -10.33
N ILE A 64 9.06 -2.07 -11.40
CA ILE A 64 9.99 -3.22 -11.47
C ILE A 64 11.45 -2.76 -11.43
N VAL A 65 11.76 -1.60 -11.99
CA VAL A 65 13.13 -1.06 -12.03
C VAL A 65 13.50 -0.38 -10.72
N GLU A 66 12.55 0.31 -10.10
CA GLU A 66 12.80 1.19 -8.96
C GLU A 66 12.72 0.49 -7.60
N PHE A 67 11.96 -0.61 -7.49
CA PHE A 67 11.65 -1.21 -6.20
C PHE A 67 12.01 -2.70 -6.11
N ASP A 68 12.43 -3.12 -4.91
CA ASP A 68 12.46 -4.51 -4.47
C ASP A 68 11.26 -4.74 -3.51
N PRO A 69 10.13 -5.30 -3.98
CA PRO A 69 8.89 -5.27 -3.21
C PRO A 69 8.95 -6.09 -1.93
N LEU A 70 8.49 -5.49 -0.83
CA LEU A 70 8.46 -6.13 0.48
C LEU A 70 7.52 -7.37 0.47
N PRO A 71 8.00 -8.56 0.85
CA PRO A 71 7.24 -9.81 0.75
C PRO A 71 6.11 -9.90 1.78
N PHE A 72 5.05 -10.62 1.41
CA PHE A 72 4.05 -11.12 2.37
C PHE A 72 4.55 -12.43 3.00
N ASP A 73 5.39 -12.30 4.01
CA ASP A 73 6.03 -13.41 4.73
C ASP A 73 5.19 -13.89 5.95
N ALA A 74 5.78 -14.76 6.77
CA ALA A 74 5.10 -15.33 7.93
C ALA A 74 4.71 -14.28 8.98
N GLU A 75 5.54 -13.25 9.19
CA GLU A 75 5.26 -12.19 10.16
C GLU A 75 4.13 -11.29 9.66
N ALA A 76 4.16 -10.91 8.38
CA ALA A 76 3.07 -10.20 7.74
C ALA A 76 1.77 -11.02 7.75
N ALA A 77 1.83 -12.34 7.54
CA ALA A 77 0.66 -13.22 7.61
C ALA A 77 0.04 -13.27 9.02
N THR A 78 0.86 -13.33 10.08
CA THR A 78 0.38 -13.23 11.46
C THR A 78 -0.24 -11.86 11.72
N ARG A 79 0.43 -10.78 11.30
CA ARG A 79 -0.06 -9.40 11.46
C ARG A 79 -1.41 -9.19 10.76
N TYR A 80 -1.58 -9.73 9.56
CA TYR A 80 -2.83 -9.68 8.81
C TYR A 80 -4.01 -10.24 9.61
N GLY A 81 -3.83 -11.36 10.32
CA GLY A 81 -4.86 -11.93 11.20
C GLY A 81 -5.29 -10.96 12.30
N THR A 82 -4.33 -10.26 12.92
CA THR A 82 -4.60 -9.22 13.92
C THR A 82 -5.37 -8.04 13.32
N LEU A 83 -4.97 -7.54 12.15
CA LEU A 83 -5.66 -6.43 11.50
C LEU A 83 -7.10 -6.79 11.11
N VAL A 84 -7.34 -8.03 10.67
CA VAL A 84 -8.70 -8.55 10.42
C VAL A 84 -9.53 -8.56 11.70
N ALA A 85 -8.96 -9.01 12.82
CA ALA A 85 -9.65 -8.99 14.11
C ALA A 85 -10.04 -7.57 14.53
N LEU A 86 -9.10 -6.62 14.47
CA LEU A 86 -9.36 -5.20 14.76
C LEU A 86 -10.44 -4.59 13.85
N THR A 87 -10.41 -4.93 12.55
CA THR A 87 -11.44 -4.50 11.60
C THR A 87 -12.84 -4.98 12.01
N LEU A 88 -12.94 -6.22 12.51
CA LEU A 88 -14.20 -6.78 13.01
C LEU A 88 -14.65 -6.13 14.31
N GLU A 89 -13.72 -5.79 15.22
CA GLU A 89 -14.02 -5.11 16.49
C GLU A 89 -14.66 -3.74 16.27
N VAL A 90 -14.20 -3.00 15.24
CA VAL A 90 -14.82 -1.74 14.81
C VAL A 90 -16.06 -1.93 13.92
N LYS A 91 -16.61 -3.15 13.85
CA LYS A 91 -17.84 -3.53 13.12
C LYS A 91 -17.77 -3.27 11.62
N ARG A 92 -16.60 -3.43 11.01
CA ARG A 92 -16.42 -3.32 9.55
C ARG A 92 -16.23 -4.69 8.93
N ASP A 93 -16.58 -4.80 7.65
CA ASP A 93 -16.31 -6.00 6.86
C ASP A 93 -14.86 -5.95 6.32
N PRO A 94 -14.01 -6.93 6.67
CA PRO A 94 -12.66 -7.04 6.13
C PRO A 94 -12.64 -7.52 4.67
N LYS A 95 -13.70 -8.16 4.15
CA LYS A 95 -13.67 -8.77 2.80
C LYS A 95 -13.39 -7.78 1.68
N PRO A 96 -14.00 -6.58 1.62
CA PRO A 96 -13.71 -5.60 0.58
C PRO A 96 -12.28 -5.03 0.68
N ARG A 97 -11.66 -5.10 1.86
CA ARG A 97 -10.35 -4.50 2.20
C ARG A 97 -9.23 -5.52 2.28
N ARG A 98 -9.48 -6.76 1.86
CA ARG A 98 -8.53 -7.87 2.06
C ARG A 98 -7.14 -7.52 1.53
N ILE A 99 -7.08 -6.88 0.37
CA ILE A 99 -5.82 -6.50 -0.28
C ILE A 99 -5.15 -5.36 0.50
N ASP A 100 -5.89 -4.32 0.84
CA ASP A 100 -5.39 -3.20 1.66
C ASP A 100 -4.85 -3.67 3.02
N LEU A 101 -5.56 -4.60 3.67
CA LEU A 101 -5.13 -5.20 4.94
C LEU A 101 -3.85 -6.03 4.79
N MET A 102 -3.59 -6.65 3.63
CA MET A 102 -2.32 -7.33 3.38
C MET A 102 -1.17 -6.33 3.20
N ILE A 103 -1.40 -5.19 2.53
CA ILE A 103 -0.42 -4.10 2.41
C ILE A 103 -0.10 -3.54 3.81
N ALA A 104 -1.13 -3.20 4.58
CA ALA A 104 -0.98 -2.73 5.96
C ALA A 104 -0.29 -3.74 6.86
N ALA A 105 -0.54 -5.04 6.69
CA ALA A 105 0.12 -6.07 7.46
C ALA A 105 1.63 -6.13 7.20
N ILE A 106 2.07 -5.94 5.96
CA ILE A 106 3.50 -5.89 5.61
C ILE A 106 4.14 -4.64 6.21
N ALA A 107 3.51 -3.46 6.04
CA ALA A 107 4.00 -2.21 6.62
C ALA A 107 4.13 -2.31 8.14
N SER A 108 3.07 -2.79 8.78
CA SER A 108 2.99 -3.01 10.22
C SER A 108 4.04 -4.00 10.72
N ALA A 109 4.19 -5.17 10.09
CA ALA A 109 5.21 -6.16 10.47
C ALA A 109 6.63 -5.59 10.41
N ARG A 110 6.88 -4.64 9.52
CA ARG A 110 8.19 -3.98 9.35
C ARG A 110 8.36 -2.69 10.15
N GLY A 111 7.33 -2.27 10.89
CA GLY A 111 7.36 -1.01 11.64
C GLY A 111 7.44 0.23 10.74
N LEU A 112 6.91 0.14 9.51
CA LEU A 112 6.89 1.24 8.55
C LEU A 112 5.51 1.91 8.51
N PRO A 113 5.45 3.26 8.39
CA PRO A 113 4.20 3.97 8.14
C PRO A 113 3.64 3.62 6.75
N LEU A 114 2.32 3.56 6.64
CA LEU A 114 1.58 3.32 5.40
C LEU A 114 1.02 4.64 4.86
N TYR A 115 1.46 5.02 3.66
CA TYR A 115 1.02 6.21 2.95
C TYR A 115 -0.11 5.86 1.98
N THR A 116 -1.31 6.38 2.22
CA THR A 116 -2.51 6.06 1.44
C THR A 116 -3.36 7.29 1.18
N ARG A 117 -4.09 7.29 0.07
CA ARG A 117 -5.18 8.26 -0.15
C ARG A 117 -6.52 7.80 0.41
N ASN A 118 -6.60 6.55 0.87
CA ASN A 118 -7.81 5.91 1.36
C ASN A 118 -7.69 5.64 2.87
N GLU A 119 -7.30 6.64 3.66
CA GLU A 119 -7.13 6.51 5.13
C GLU A 119 -8.36 5.88 5.81
N ALA A 120 -9.54 6.14 5.26
CA ALA A 120 -10.81 5.62 5.75
C ALA A 120 -10.88 4.09 5.70
N ASP A 121 -10.08 3.39 4.89
CA ASP A 121 -10.06 1.93 4.86
C ASP A 121 -9.25 1.30 6.00
N PHE A 122 -8.41 2.09 6.68
CA PHE A 122 -7.56 1.64 7.78
C PHE A 122 -8.04 2.07 9.17
N LYS A 123 -9.21 2.72 9.24
CA LYS A 123 -9.82 3.10 10.52
C LYS A 123 -9.97 1.90 11.46
N GLY A 124 -9.47 2.03 12.68
CA GLY A 124 -9.45 0.98 13.70
C GLY A 124 -8.15 0.18 13.78
N LEU A 125 -7.13 0.53 12.97
CA LEU A 125 -5.84 -0.17 12.91
C LEU A 125 -4.69 0.68 13.49
N GLU A 126 -4.99 1.83 14.07
CA GLU A 126 -4.04 2.89 14.45
C GLU A 126 -2.99 2.41 15.47
N ASP A 127 -3.35 1.44 16.33
CA ASP A 127 -2.43 0.85 17.32
C ASP A 127 -1.45 -0.16 16.70
N MET A 128 -1.64 -0.56 15.44
CA MET A 128 -0.82 -1.56 14.76
C MET A 128 -0.03 -1.00 13.57
N VAL A 129 -0.55 0.03 12.90
CA VAL A 129 0.11 0.66 11.75
C VAL A 129 -0.13 2.16 11.79
N GLU A 130 0.94 2.93 11.65
CA GLU A 130 0.84 4.35 11.42
C GLU A 130 0.35 4.59 9.99
N VAL A 131 -0.76 5.31 9.85
CA VAL A 131 -1.35 5.63 8.54
C VAL A 131 -1.16 7.12 8.29
N VAL A 132 -0.53 7.43 7.16
CA VAL A 132 -0.28 8.80 6.71
C VAL A 132 -1.13 9.07 5.47
N ALA A 133 -2.07 10.00 5.59
CA ALA A 133 -2.89 10.43 4.47
C ALA A 133 -2.11 11.36 3.54
N VAL A 134 -2.21 11.14 2.22
CA VAL A 134 -1.56 11.93 1.17
C VAL A 134 -2.51 12.34 0.05
#